data_AF-A0A536PBE4-F1
#
_entry.id   AF-A0A536PBE4-F1
#
_cell.length_a   1.000
_cell.length_b   1.000
_cell.length_c   1.000
_cell.angle_alpha   90.00
_cell.angle_beta   90.00
_cell.angle_gamma   90.00
#
_symmetry.space_group_name_H-M   'P 1'
#
loop_
_entity.id
_entity.type
_entity.pdbx_description
1 polymer ?
#
loop_
_entity_poly.entity_id
_entity_poly.type
_entity_poly.pdbx_seq_one_letter_code
_entity_poly.pdbx_strand_id
1 'polypeptide(L)'
;MRYPVNAPGFASHPVELETAGMFSGARLLQGGEPAPNGSRRGTFSLRQDDGRAVIARFRPSPFVIDPVPALEIDGRRIEVVRSFRWYELTWIALPVVLVFVGGVLGAIVGFVAAAINAQIMRTGQPLAARYLVTAGVTAFAVAAYGVIAILFLGLVGR
;
A
#
# COMPACT_ATOMS: atom_id res chain seq x y z
N MET A 1 -1.82 -8.10 5.33
CA MET A 1 -1.67 -7.73 6.76
C MET A 1 -3.00 -7.17 7.23
N ARG A 2 -3.38 -7.42 8.48
CA ARG A 2 -4.61 -6.87 9.06
C ARG A 2 -4.27 -5.73 10.00
N TYR A 3 -5.00 -4.64 9.89
CA TYR A 3 -4.86 -3.46 10.72
C TYR A 3 -6.18 -3.20 11.43
N PRO A 4 -6.21 -3.16 12.78
CA PRO A 4 -7.42 -2.77 13.49
C PRO A 4 -7.77 -1.31 13.17
N VAL A 5 -9.04 -1.05 12.89
CA VAL A 5 -9.55 0.30 12.62
C VAL A 5 -10.16 0.85 13.89
N ASN A 6 -9.49 1.81 14.51
CA ASN A 6 -9.98 2.47 15.72
C ASN A 6 -11.06 3.50 15.37
N ALA A 7 -12.32 3.04 15.33
CA ALA A 7 -13.49 3.85 15.03
C ALA A 7 -14.54 3.76 16.16
N PRO A 8 -15.20 4.86 16.57
CA PRO A 8 -16.27 4.81 17.57
C PRO A 8 -17.46 3.95 17.10
N GLY A 9 -18.05 3.18 18.01
CA GLY A 9 -19.27 2.39 17.77
C GLY A 9 -19.04 1.02 17.12
N PHE A 10 -17.83 0.46 17.21
CA PHE A 10 -17.46 -0.85 16.67
C PHE A 10 -16.76 -1.75 17.70
N ALA A 11 -17.08 -1.60 19.00
CA ALA A 11 -16.47 -2.38 20.06
C ALA A 11 -16.93 -3.85 20.03
N SER A 12 -18.19 -4.11 19.67
CA SER A 12 -18.76 -5.47 19.62
C SER A 12 -18.43 -6.20 18.31
N HIS A 13 -18.35 -5.46 17.20
CA HIS A 13 -18.03 -6.00 15.88
C HIS A 13 -16.85 -5.21 15.29
N PRO A 14 -15.61 -5.57 15.66
CA PRO A 14 -14.43 -4.81 15.27
C PRO A 14 -14.27 -4.76 13.75
N VAL A 15 -13.77 -3.62 13.28
CA VAL A 15 -13.49 -3.36 11.87
C VAL A 15 -11.99 -3.49 11.67
N GLU A 16 -11.60 -4.22 10.63
CA GLU A 16 -10.21 -4.43 10.27
C GLU A 16 -9.99 -4.08 8.80
N LEU A 17 -8.85 -3.47 8.50
CA LEU A 17 -8.38 -3.28 7.14
C LEU A 17 -7.38 -4.38 6.81
N GLU A 18 -7.69 -5.20 5.83
CA GLU A 18 -6.78 -6.20 5.29
C GLU A 18 -6.12 -5.68 4.01
N THR A 19 -4.80 -5.51 4.02
CA THR A 19 -4.04 -5.33 2.78
C THR A 19 -3.63 -6.69 2.23
N ALA A 20 -4.00 -6.94 0.98
CA ALA A 20 -3.61 -8.15 0.28
C ALA A 20 -2.54 -7.78 -0.76
N GLY A 21 -1.30 -8.26 -0.58
CA GLY A 21 -0.21 -8.19 -1.58
C GLY A 21 0.00 -6.86 -2.33
N MET A 22 0.81 -6.92 -3.40
CA MET A 22 1.05 -5.78 -4.32
C MET A 22 -0.03 -5.67 -5.41
N PHE A 23 -0.68 -6.79 -5.71
CA PHE A 23 -1.62 -6.91 -6.82
C PHE A 23 -3.09 -7.03 -6.38
N SER A 24 -3.35 -7.02 -5.08
CA SER A 24 -4.71 -7.04 -4.55
C SER A 24 -5.01 -5.75 -3.78
N GLY A 25 -6.23 -5.24 -3.95
CA GLY A 25 -6.65 -4.04 -3.23
C GLY A 25 -6.83 -4.30 -1.74
N ALA A 26 -6.78 -3.24 -0.94
CA ALA A 26 -7.20 -3.31 0.45
C ALA A 26 -8.67 -3.75 0.55
N ARG A 27 -8.97 -4.57 1.56
CA ARG A 27 -10.31 -5.05 1.90
C ARG A 27 -10.68 -4.57 3.29
N LEU A 28 -11.96 -4.29 3.48
CA LEU A 28 -12.50 -3.98 4.79
C LEU A 28 -13.17 -5.24 5.32
N LEU A 29 -12.88 -5.60 6.56
CA LEU A 29 -13.46 -6.73 7.27
C LEU A 29 -14.25 -6.21 8.46
N GLN A 30 -15.35 -6.89 8.80
CA GLN A 30 -16.10 -6.67 10.04
C GLN A 30 -16.32 -8.01 10.73
N GLY A 31 -15.81 -8.16 11.95
CA GLY A 31 -15.86 -9.44 12.67
C GLY A 31 -15.12 -10.58 11.96
N GLY A 32 -14.08 -10.25 11.17
CA GLY A 32 -13.26 -11.22 10.42
C GLY A 32 -13.77 -11.57 9.01
N GLU A 33 -15.01 -11.19 8.67
CA GLU A 33 -15.60 -11.42 7.35
C GLU A 33 -15.52 -10.17 6.45
N PRO A 34 -15.44 -10.31 5.11
CA PRO A 34 -15.47 -9.17 4.20
C PRO A 34 -16.71 -8.29 4.41
N ALA A 35 -16.49 -7.00 4.61
CA ALA A 35 -17.57 -6.03 4.80
C ALA A 35 -18.45 -5.99 3.53
N PRO A 36 -19.79 -6.01 3.68
CA PRO A 36 -20.68 -5.97 2.53
C PRO A 36 -20.54 -4.64 1.78
N ASN A 37 -20.76 -4.69 0.47
CA ASN A 37 -20.75 -3.49 -0.36
C ASN A 37 -21.87 -2.54 0.07
N GLY A 38 -21.58 -1.24 0.06
CA GLY A 38 -22.54 -0.19 0.31
C GLY A 38 -23.40 0.13 -0.91
N SER A 39 -24.26 1.14 -0.77
CA SER A 39 -25.20 1.57 -1.82
C SER A 39 -24.53 2.17 -3.06
N ARG A 40 -23.26 2.57 -2.98
CA ARG A 40 -22.49 3.13 -4.10
C ARG A 40 -21.21 2.33 -4.36
N ARG A 41 -20.74 2.33 -5.61
CA ARG A 41 -19.47 1.70 -5.99
C ARG A 41 -18.32 2.26 -5.14
N GLY A 42 -17.48 1.37 -4.60
CA GLY A 42 -16.34 1.74 -3.76
C GLY A 42 -16.71 2.14 -2.32
N THR A 43 -17.94 1.87 -1.89
CA THR A 43 -18.38 2.04 -0.50
C THR A 43 -18.70 0.69 0.13
N PHE A 44 -18.63 0.63 1.46
CA PHE A 44 -18.91 -0.53 2.29
C PHE A 44 -19.99 -0.16 3.31
N SER A 45 -20.84 -1.11 3.66
CA SER A 45 -21.82 -0.98 4.73
C SER A 45 -21.28 -1.67 5.97
N LEU A 46 -21.07 -0.91 7.05
CA LEU A 46 -20.63 -1.45 8.34
C LEU A 46 -21.77 -1.37 9.34
N ARG A 47 -21.94 -2.39 10.17
CA ARG A 47 -22.95 -2.39 11.25
C ARG A 47 -22.34 -1.91 12.56
N GLN A 48 -22.83 -0.83 13.13
CA GLN A 48 -22.41 -0.34 14.43
C GLN A 48 -23.00 -1.17 15.58
N ASP A 49 -22.45 -0.98 16.78
CA ASP A 49 -22.90 -1.61 18.02
C ASP A 49 -24.37 -1.29 18.36
N ASP A 50 -24.87 -0.13 17.94
CA ASP A 50 -26.26 0.32 18.10
C ASP A 50 -27.22 -0.27 17.05
N GLY A 51 -26.73 -1.12 16.15
CA GLY A 51 -27.48 -1.74 15.07
C GLY A 51 -27.63 -0.89 13.82
N ARG A 52 -27.14 0.37 13.80
CA ARG A 52 -27.19 1.22 12.61
C ARG A 52 -26.18 0.78 11.56
N ALA A 53 -26.57 0.91 10.30
CA ALA A 53 -25.65 0.74 9.17
C ALA A 53 -25.00 2.09 8.84
N VAL A 54 -23.67 2.14 8.82
CA VAL A 54 -22.89 3.32 8.41
C VAL A 54 -22.07 3.03 7.17
N ILE A 55 -21.91 4.06 6.34
CA ILE A 55 -21.17 3.94 5.09
C ILE A 55 -19.69 4.20 5.36
N ALA A 56 -18.83 3.28 4.92
CA ALA A 56 -17.39 3.42 4.90
C ALA A 56 -16.86 3.47 3.47
N ARG A 57 -15.74 4.15 3.24
CA ARG A 57 -15.01 4.13 1.96
C ARG A 57 -13.52 4.30 2.17
N PHE A 58 -12.72 3.75 1.27
CA PHE A 58 -11.29 4.05 1.25
C PHE A 58 -11.05 5.47 0.74
N ARG A 59 -10.16 6.19 1.41
CA ARG A 59 -9.62 7.46 0.96
C ARG A 59 -8.22 7.22 0.41
N PRO A 60 -7.96 7.65 -0.84
CA PRO A 60 -6.62 7.60 -1.40
C PRO A 60 -5.65 8.34 -0.48
N SER A 61 -4.49 7.74 -0.25
CA SER A 61 -3.36 8.46 0.35
C SER A 61 -2.91 9.54 -0.64
N PRO A 62 -2.46 10.72 -0.17
CA PRO A 62 -1.82 11.72 -1.04
C PRO A 62 -0.59 11.16 -1.79
N PHE A 63 -0.02 10.05 -1.28
CA PHE A 63 1.05 9.32 -1.93
C PHE A 63 0.53 7.95 -2.38
N VAL A 64 0.49 7.72 -3.70
CA VAL A 64 -0.06 6.51 -4.36
C VAL A 64 0.65 5.21 -3.95
N ILE A 65 1.80 5.32 -3.28
CA ILE A 65 2.68 4.20 -2.92
C ILE A 65 2.33 3.62 -1.55
N ASP A 66 1.43 4.23 -0.76
CA ASP A 66 1.04 3.68 0.53
C ASP A 66 0.04 2.52 0.39
N PRO A 67 0.39 1.28 0.78
CA PRO A 67 -0.49 0.14 0.63
C PRO A 67 -1.65 0.14 1.63
N VAL A 68 -1.61 0.97 2.67
CA VAL A 68 -2.65 1.04 3.70
C VAL A 68 -3.43 2.36 3.54
N PRO A 69 -4.58 2.36 2.85
CA PRO A 69 -5.36 3.58 2.67
C PRO A 69 -6.03 4.04 3.97
N ALA A 70 -6.28 5.35 4.07
CA ALA A 70 -7.14 5.87 5.12
C ALA A 70 -8.59 5.42 4.86
N LEU A 71 -9.39 5.39 5.91
CA LEU A 71 -10.82 5.13 5.82
C LEU A 71 -11.60 6.42 6.05
N GLU A 72 -12.76 6.55 5.43
CA GLU A 72 -13.76 7.53 5.81
C GLU A 72 -15.01 6.76 6.23
N ILE A 73 -15.44 6.93 7.49
CA ILE A 73 -16.64 6.31 8.05
C ILE A 73 -17.55 7.45 8.49
N ASP A 74 -18.79 7.46 7.98
CA ASP A 74 -19.78 8.50 8.27
C ASP A 74 -19.23 9.94 8.06
N GLY A 75 -18.51 10.14 6.95
CA GLY A 75 -17.89 11.43 6.59
C GLY A 75 -16.65 11.81 7.41
N ARG A 76 -16.27 11.02 8.41
CA ARG A 76 -15.06 11.26 9.23
C ARG A 76 -13.89 10.44 8.72
N ARG A 77 -12.77 11.10 8.46
CA ARG A 77 -11.52 10.44 8.07
C ARG A 77 -10.86 9.79 9.28
N ILE A 78 -10.52 8.52 9.15
CA ILE A 78 -9.85 7.68 10.14
C ILE A 78 -8.52 7.22 9.54
N GLU A 79 -7.43 7.59 10.19
CA GLU A 79 -6.10 7.08 9.87
C GLU A 79 -5.94 5.70 10.49
N VAL A 80 -5.89 4.66 9.64
CA VAL A 80 -5.70 3.27 10.07
C VAL A 80 -4.28 3.05 10.59
N VAL A 81 -3.32 3.71 9.95
CA VAL A 81 -1.91 3.74 10.35
C VAL A 81 -1.40 5.16 10.14
N ARG A 82 -0.31 5.51 10.82
CA ARG A 82 0.36 6.79 10.58
C ARG A 82 0.75 6.93 9.11
N SER A 83 0.64 8.13 8.58
CA SER A 83 1.22 8.45 7.28
C SER A 83 2.75 8.25 7.28
N PHE A 84 3.32 7.90 6.12
CA PHE A 84 4.77 7.91 5.95
C PHE A 84 5.31 9.32 6.16
N ARG A 85 6.45 9.42 6.85
CA ARG A 85 7.18 10.68 6.96
C ARG A 85 7.85 10.99 5.63
N TRP A 86 8.13 12.27 5.37
CA TRP A 86 8.72 12.71 4.11
C TRP A 86 10.02 11.97 3.76
N TYR A 87 10.89 11.71 4.75
CA TYR A 87 12.15 11.00 4.54
C TYR A 87 11.95 9.51 4.27
N GLU A 88 10.91 8.88 4.85
CA GLU A 88 10.54 7.50 4.56
C GLU A 88 10.02 7.39 3.13
N LEU A 89 9.25 8.38 2.68
CA LEU A 89 8.76 8.45 1.32
C LEU A 89 9.92 8.61 0.32
N THR A 90 10.87 9.51 0.57
CA THR A 90 12.05 9.66 -0.28
C THR A 90 12.84 8.35 -0.35
N TRP A 91 13.03 7.67 0.78
CA TRP A 91 13.72 6.38 0.83
C TRP A 91 12.99 5.29 0.03
N ILE A 92 11.67 5.16 0.22
CA ILE A 92 10.84 4.20 -0.50
C ILE A 92 10.89 4.44 -2.02
N ALA A 93 10.92 5.72 -2.43
CA ALA A 93 10.88 6.14 -3.83
C ALA A 93 12.25 6.16 -4.53
N LEU A 94 13.37 5.86 -3.83
CA LEU A 94 14.70 5.77 -4.44
C LEU A 94 14.78 5.00 -5.76
N PRO A 95 14.20 3.77 -5.89
CA PRO A 95 14.28 3.02 -7.15
C PRO A 95 13.52 3.68 -8.32
N VAL A 96 12.63 4.65 -8.07
CA VAL A 96 11.91 5.39 -9.14
C VAL A 96 12.86 6.25 -9.97
N VAL A 97 14.05 6.59 -9.45
CA VAL A 97 15.08 7.30 -10.22
C VAL A 97 15.47 6.54 -11.49
N LEU A 98 15.27 5.21 -11.54
CA LEU A 98 15.46 4.40 -12.75
C LEU A 98 14.66 4.88 -13.95
N VAL A 99 13.53 5.59 -13.75
CA VAL A 99 12.75 6.22 -14.84
C VAL A 99 13.63 7.14 -15.71
N PHE A 100 14.52 7.91 -15.09
CA PHE A 100 15.36 8.86 -15.81
C PHE A 100 16.48 8.20 -16.62
N VAL A 101 16.87 6.98 -16.23
CA VAL A 101 17.94 6.21 -16.89
C VAL A 101 17.37 5.27 -17.96
N GLY A 102 16.25 4.62 -17.66
CA GLY A 102 15.70 3.53 -18.46
C GLY A 102 14.34 3.79 -19.10
N GLY A 103 13.83 5.03 -19.02
CA GLY A 103 12.52 5.40 -19.56
C GLY A 103 11.41 4.50 -19.01
N VAL A 104 10.64 3.89 -19.91
CA VAL A 104 9.49 3.03 -19.54
C VAL A 104 9.93 1.77 -18.77
N LEU A 105 11.02 1.12 -19.18
CA LEU A 105 11.53 -0.08 -18.48
C LEU A 105 12.01 0.28 -17.08
N GLY A 106 12.74 1.40 -16.97
CA GLY A 106 13.14 1.96 -15.70
C GLY A 106 11.95 2.34 -14.80
N ALA A 107 10.88 2.86 -15.39
CA ALA A 107 9.65 3.16 -14.67
C ALA A 107 8.99 1.92 -14.09
N ILE A 108 8.80 0.87 -14.90
CA ILE A 108 8.17 -0.37 -14.44
C ILE A 108 8.96 -0.97 -13.26
N VAL A 109 10.27 -1.13 -13.43
CA VAL A 109 11.13 -1.71 -12.38
C VAL A 109 11.15 -0.82 -11.14
N GLY A 110 11.30 0.49 -11.32
CA GLY A 110 11.38 1.46 -10.24
C GLY A 110 10.11 1.55 -9.39
N PHE A 111 8.94 1.61 -10.03
CA PHE A 111 7.65 1.67 -9.33
C PHE A 111 7.32 0.36 -8.61
N VAL A 112 7.60 -0.79 -9.22
CA VAL A 112 7.41 -2.09 -8.57
C VAL A 112 8.30 -2.18 -7.32
N ALA A 113 9.58 -1.83 -7.42
CA ALA A 113 10.49 -1.83 -6.28
C ALA A 113 10.04 -0.85 -5.18
N ALA A 114 9.56 0.34 -5.54
CA ALA A 114 9.02 1.31 -4.58
C ALA A 114 7.78 0.76 -3.85
N ALA A 115 6.88 0.09 -4.55
CA ALA A 115 5.71 -0.53 -3.93
C ALA A 115 6.10 -1.68 -2.99
N ILE A 116 7.13 -2.48 -3.31
CA ILE A 116 7.68 -3.51 -2.42
C ILE A 116 8.27 -2.84 -1.17
N ASN A 117 9.04 -1.76 -1.35
CA ASN A 117 9.63 -1.00 -0.26
C ASN A 117 8.58 -0.47 0.72
N ALA A 118 7.47 0.08 0.21
CA ALA A 118 6.38 0.56 1.04
C ALA A 118 5.73 -0.56 1.87
N GLN A 119 5.54 -1.75 1.29
CA GLN A 119 5.04 -2.92 2.01
C GLN A 119 5.98 -3.35 3.13
N ILE A 120 7.29 -3.43 2.86
CA ILE A 120 8.30 -3.80 3.85
C ILE A 120 8.32 -2.77 4.99
N MET A 121 8.21 -1.48 4.68
CA MET A 121 8.20 -0.41 5.68
C MET A 121 6.98 -0.50 6.62
N ARG A 122 5.87 -1.09 6.16
CA ARG A 122 4.67 -1.37 6.96
C ARG A 122 4.74 -2.64 7.80
N THR A 123 5.75 -3.51 7.61
CA THR A 123 5.91 -4.72 8.42
C THR A 123 6.17 -4.40 9.90
N GLY A 124 6.01 -5.38 10.79
CA GLY A 124 6.33 -5.24 12.22
C GLY A 124 7.82 -5.33 12.56
N GLN A 125 8.73 -5.40 11.58
CA GLN A 125 10.16 -5.65 11.81
C GLN A 125 10.86 -4.51 12.57
N PRO A 126 12.04 -4.72 13.18
CA PRO A 126 12.84 -3.63 13.73
C PRO A 126 13.17 -2.56 12.68
N LEU A 127 13.28 -1.30 13.10
CA LEU A 127 13.51 -0.17 12.20
C LEU A 127 14.71 -0.42 11.27
N ALA A 128 15.86 -0.83 11.83
CA ALA A 128 17.07 -1.09 11.08
C ALA A 128 16.90 -2.20 10.02
N ALA A 129 16.15 -3.26 10.35
CA ALA A 129 15.89 -4.34 9.42
C ALA A 129 15.07 -3.86 8.22
N ARG A 130 14.04 -3.01 8.43
CA ARG A 130 13.24 -2.45 7.32
C ARG A 130 14.10 -1.63 6.36
N TYR A 131 14.97 -0.77 6.88
CA TYR A 131 15.87 0.03 6.05
C TYR A 131 16.89 -0.83 5.30
N LEU A 132 17.47 -1.84 5.95
CA LEU A 132 18.41 -2.76 5.32
C LEU A 132 17.76 -3.57 4.18
N VAL A 133 16.58 -4.14 4.42
CA VAL A 133 15.87 -4.95 3.42
C VAL A 133 15.42 -4.08 2.25
N THR A 134 14.88 -2.89 2.50
CA THR A 134 14.48 -1.95 1.42
C THR A 134 15.67 -1.40 0.63
N ALA A 135 16.84 -1.23 1.26
CA ALA A 135 18.09 -0.95 0.54
C ALA A 135 18.46 -2.11 -0.39
N GLY A 136 18.36 -3.35 0.10
CA GLY A 136 18.59 -4.56 -0.69
C GLY A 136 17.65 -4.67 -1.90
N VAL A 137 16.35 -4.41 -1.71
CA VAL A 137 15.36 -4.36 -2.80
C VAL A 137 15.72 -3.29 -3.83
N THR A 138 16.15 -2.11 -3.37
CA THR A 138 16.57 -1.02 -4.26
C THR A 138 17.80 -1.40 -5.08
N ALA A 139 18.83 -1.98 -4.45
CA ALA A 139 20.03 -2.45 -5.14
C ALA A 139 19.70 -3.58 -6.15
N PHE A 140 18.84 -4.51 -5.75
CA PHE A 140 18.38 -5.58 -6.63
C PHE A 140 17.61 -5.03 -7.83
N ALA A 141 16.75 -4.03 -7.64
CA ALA A 141 16.01 -3.39 -8.73
C ALA A 141 16.95 -2.75 -9.76
N VAL A 142 18.02 -2.08 -9.32
CA VAL A 142 19.05 -1.52 -10.20
C VAL A 142 19.75 -2.61 -11.00
N ALA A 143 20.16 -3.71 -10.33
CA ALA A 143 20.80 -4.84 -10.99
C ALA A 143 19.86 -5.53 -12.00
N ALA A 144 18.61 -5.77 -11.62
CA ALA A 144 17.59 -6.37 -12.48
C ALA A 144 17.31 -5.50 -13.72
N TYR A 145 17.20 -4.19 -13.54
CA TYR A 145 17.10 -3.25 -14.66
C TYR A 145 18.30 -3.38 -15.60
N GLY A 146 19.53 -3.41 -15.08
CA GLY A 146 20.74 -3.57 -15.88
C GLY A 146 20.72 -4.84 -16.74
N VAL A 147 20.31 -5.97 -16.17
CA VAL A 147 20.16 -7.24 -16.90
C VAL A 147 19.09 -7.10 -17.99
N ILE A 148 17.92 -6.55 -17.68
CA ILE A 148 16.84 -6.34 -18.66
C ILE A 148 17.29 -5.44 -19.80
N ALA A 149 18.00 -4.34 -19.49
CA ALA A 149 18.49 -3.39 -20.48
C ALA A 149 19.53 -4.03 -21.42
N ILE A 150 20.46 -4.83 -20.88
CA ILE A 150 21.45 -5.56 -21.69
C ILE A 150 20.76 -6.55 -22.64
N LEU A 151 19.81 -7.32 -22.13
CA LEU A 151 19.05 -8.28 -22.94
C LEU A 151 18.25 -7.58 -24.04
N PHE A 152 17.60 -6.46 -23.72
CA PHE A 152 16.84 -5.67 -24.67
C PHE A 152 17.74 -5.11 -25.78
N LEU A 153 18.89 -4.54 -25.42
CA LEU A 153 19.85 -4.02 -26.40
C LEU A 153 20.41 -5.15 -27.29
N GLY A 154 20.69 -6.32 -26.73
CA GLY A 154 21.13 -7.50 -27.50
C GLY A 154 20.08 -8.08 -28.45
N LEU A 155 18.79 -7.80 -28.19
CA LEU A 155 17.68 -8.19 -29.05
C LEU A 155 17.41 -7.17 -30.16
N VAL A 156 17.54 -5.87 -29.86
CA VAL A 156 17.29 -4.76 -30.80
C VAL A 156 18.50 -4.45 -31.67
N GLY A 157 19.71 -4.73 -31.20
CA GLY A 157 20.96 -4.56 -31.95
C GLY A 157 21.27 -5.70 -32.93
N ARG A 158 20.34 -6.66 -33.08
CA ARG A 158 20.31 -7.63 -34.18
C ARG A 158 19.28 -7.18 -35.21
#